data_AF-A0A1X2HYB7-F1
#
_entry.id   AF-A0A1X2HYB7-F1
#
_cell.length_a   1.000
_cell.length_b   1.000
_cell.length_c   1.000
_cell.angle_alpha   90.00
_cell.angle_beta   90.00
_cell.angle_gamma   90.00
#
_symmetry.space_group_name_H-M   'P 1'
#
loop_
_entity.id
_entity.type
_entity.pdbx_description
1 polymer ?
#
loop_
_entity_poly.entity_id
_entity_poly.type
_entity_poly.pdbx_seq_one_letter_code
_entity_poly.pdbx_strand_id
1 'polypeptide(L)'
;MTMTTTFKVLKQEITRLQQTLEGWPHIEPEGLALRKLCQLLQESDDNITKLAAADKANDISLIFQDTIDSVEKFIERDQEGQDLWGNMLWKTRRDLLLSQFRLTWQNILFDQLNPLVEKALSRPFPFYYEIEHFKNDMIKDDKDEVGAGSYQYYQHLFKRNAKPSGMWATFMERYQAQFGPWDDNTRHCLAYLVCTDNHAREMSIYSYIAITREYGFPLDMEKLPLTMLSPPPAPSEQARVETAKMVMDLITEFSTLEMRNHLVALYTWFKDCKDKRDKNQKQERSNEWAQVMLGARAKPSINEWTDEEKQAERVDLARRAISLFYQRYMVMWRMGQFARDLFSDVDFPGKGRIYEMKENVLPLDHANFHLIIRGDPTKWNSKRPKVYKFLDQVIKQT
;
A
#
# COMPACT_ATOMS: atom_id res chain seq x y z
N MET A 1 -5.83 3.39 29.30
CA MET A 1 -7.15 2.71 29.29
C MET A 1 -8.29 3.55 28.70
N THR A 2 -8.14 4.87 28.55
CA THR A 2 -9.17 5.76 27.97
C THR A 2 -9.32 5.70 26.44
N MET A 3 -8.24 5.51 25.68
CA MET A 3 -8.31 5.46 24.19
C MET A 3 -9.17 4.31 23.63
N THR A 4 -9.19 3.17 24.32
CA THR A 4 -9.90 1.96 23.85
C THR A 4 -11.43 2.12 23.90
N THR A 5 -11.93 2.98 24.80
CA THR A 5 -13.35 3.30 24.92
C THR A 5 -13.76 4.31 23.85
N THR A 6 -12.98 5.37 23.64
CA THR A 6 -13.24 6.41 22.62
C THR A 6 -13.21 5.86 21.19
N PHE A 7 -12.28 4.96 20.87
CA PHE A 7 -12.22 4.33 19.54
C PHE A 7 -13.46 3.50 19.22
N LYS A 8 -13.94 2.70 20.19
CA LYS A 8 -15.10 1.81 19.98
C LYS A 8 -16.39 2.60 19.77
N VAL A 9 -16.57 3.66 20.56
CA VAL A 9 -17.74 4.55 20.46
C VAL A 9 -17.74 5.25 19.09
N LEU A 10 -16.63 5.88 18.72
CA LEU A 10 -16.50 6.57 17.43
C LEU A 10 -16.72 5.64 16.23
N LYS A 11 -16.16 4.42 16.28
CA LYS A 11 -16.36 3.41 15.22
C LYS A 11 -17.84 3.01 15.09
N GLN A 12 -18.55 2.88 16.20
CA GLN A 12 -19.98 2.57 16.19
C GLN A 12 -20.80 3.71 15.57
N GLU A 13 -20.50 4.96 15.91
CA GLU A 13 -21.19 6.13 15.37
C GLU A 13 -20.93 6.30 13.88
N ILE A 14 -19.69 6.16 13.41
CA ILE A 14 -19.37 6.19 11.96
C ILE A 14 -20.12 5.08 11.22
N THR A 15 -20.23 3.89 11.82
CA THR A 15 -20.98 2.76 11.24
C THR A 15 -22.48 3.08 11.17
N ARG A 16 -23.05 3.61 12.25
CA ARG A 16 -24.47 3.98 12.32
C ARG A 16 -24.79 5.07 11.30
N LEU A 17 -23.99 6.13 11.22
CA LEU A 17 -24.20 7.21 10.25
C LEU A 17 -24.19 6.70 8.81
N GLN A 18 -23.25 5.82 8.47
CA GLN A 18 -23.22 5.22 7.13
C GLN A 18 -24.47 4.40 6.83
N GLN A 19 -24.93 3.57 7.78
CA GLN A 19 -26.14 2.76 7.61
C GLN A 19 -27.39 3.64 7.43
N THR A 20 -27.51 4.72 8.21
CA THR A 20 -28.59 5.71 8.06
C THR A 20 -28.58 6.35 6.68
N LEU A 21 -27.40 6.72 6.16
CA LEU A 21 -27.26 7.32 4.82
C LEU A 21 -27.50 6.32 3.68
N GLU A 22 -27.17 5.04 3.86
CA GLU A 22 -27.46 3.97 2.88
C GLU A 22 -28.95 3.66 2.77
N GLY A 23 -29.69 3.80 3.88
CA GLY A 23 -31.14 3.64 3.92
C GLY A 23 -31.94 4.80 3.27
N TRP A 24 -31.27 5.90 2.88
CA TRP A 24 -31.93 7.08 2.33
C TRP A 24 -31.94 7.08 0.78
N PRO A 25 -33.08 6.81 0.11
CA PRO A 25 -33.14 6.58 -1.33
C PRO A 25 -32.85 7.82 -2.20
N HIS A 26 -32.98 9.03 -1.65
CA HIS A 26 -32.73 10.30 -2.34
C HIS A 26 -31.68 11.13 -1.59
N ILE A 27 -30.50 10.54 -1.43
CA ILE A 27 -29.37 11.16 -0.74
C ILE A 27 -28.88 12.42 -1.47
N GLU A 28 -28.87 13.53 -0.76
CA GLU A 28 -28.41 14.82 -1.27
C GLU A 28 -26.87 14.89 -1.38
N PRO A 29 -26.30 15.85 -2.12
CA PRO A 29 -24.85 15.99 -2.28
C PRO A 29 -24.06 16.00 -0.96
N GLU A 30 -24.57 16.69 0.05
CA GLU A 30 -23.99 16.75 1.39
C GLU A 30 -24.07 15.39 2.10
N GLY A 31 -25.19 14.66 1.97
CA GLY A 31 -25.31 13.29 2.46
C GLY A 31 -24.36 12.32 1.74
N LEU A 32 -24.18 12.49 0.43
CA LEU A 32 -23.20 11.73 -0.35
C LEU A 32 -21.76 12.01 0.10
N ALA A 33 -21.46 13.25 0.45
CA ALA A 33 -20.16 13.64 1.00
C ALA A 33 -19.93 13.00 2.38
N LEU A 34 -20.92 13.04 3.28
CA LEU A 34 -20.87 12.35 4.57
C LEU A 34 -20.70 10.84 4.42
N ARG A 35 -21.39 10.23 3.44
CA ARG A 35 -21.25 8.79 3.15
C ARG A 35 -19.84 8.46 2.68
N LYS A 36 -19.28 9.24 1.77
CA LYS A 36 -17.88 9.08 1.31
C LYS A 36 -16.88 9.26 2.45
N LEU A 37 -17.13 10.21 3.35
CA LEU A 37 -16.33 10.41 4.55
C LEU A 37 -16.37 9.19 5.47
N CYS A 38 -17.55 8.63 5.73
CA CYS A 38 -17.69 7.42 6.52
C CYS A 38 -16.97 6.23 5.87
N GLN A 39 -17.08 6.08 4.55
CA GLN A 39 -16.37 5.05 3.79
C GLN A 39 -14.85 5.20 3.94
N LEU A 40 -14.31 6.41 3.72
CA LEU A 40 -12.89 6.72 3.91
C LEU A 40 -12.42 6.38 5.33
N LEU A 41 -13.21 6.72 6.35
CA LEU A 41 -12.86 6.40 7.74
C LEU A 41 -12.94 4.90 8.04
N GLN A 42 -13.83 4.15 7.39
CA GLN A 42 -13.96 2.70 7.57
C GLN A 42 -13.02 1.87 6.71
N GLU A 43 -12.34 2.46 5.71
CA GLU A 43 -11.33 1.77 4.89
C GLU A 43 -10.20 1.16 5.73
N SER A 44 -9.88 1.78 6.88
CA SER A 44 -8.90 1.28 7.83
C SER A 44 -9.20 1.72 9.25
N ASP A 45 -9.06 0.81 10.22
CA ASP A 45 -9.13 1.12 11.66
C ASP A 45 -8.09 2.18 12.09
N ASP A 46 -7.03 2.37 11.29
CA ASP A 46 -6.05 3.45 11.43
C ASP A 46 -6.70 4.84 11.34
N ASN A 47 -7.59 5.05 10.36
CA ASN A 47 -8.20 6.35 10.10
C ASN A 47 -9.07 6.80 11.28
N ILE A 48 -9.84 5.87 11.87
CA ILE A 48 -10.66 6.11 13.07
C ILE A 48 -9.77 6.37 14.29
N THR A 49 -8.64 5.67 14.41
CA THR A 49 -7.68 5.86 15.51
C THR A 49 -6.99 7.23 15.45
N LYS A 50 -6.55 7.63 14.24
CA LYS A 50 -5.98 8.95 13.98
C LYS A 50 -6.97 10.06 14.26
N LEU A 51 -8.23 9.86 13.84
CA LEU A 51 -9.31 10.81 14.07
C LEU A 51 -9.58 10.97 15.56
N ALA A 52 -9.75 9.88 16.31
CA ALA A 52 -9.92 9.90 17.76
C ALA A 52 -8.76 10.58 18.50
N ALA A 53 -7.57 10.66 17.90
CA ALA A 53 -6.41 11.34 18.45
C ALA A 53 -6.24 12.79 17.98
N ALA A 54 -6.88 13.21 16.88
CA ALA A 54 -6.63 14.47 16.15
C ALA A 54 -6.94 15.73 16.96
N ASP A 55 -7.90 15.63 17.87
CA ASP A 55 -8.29 16.72 18.76
C ASP A 55 -8.76 16.20 20.11
N LYS A 56 -8.17 16.71 21.19
CA LYS A 56 -8.58 16.39 22.58
C LYS A 56 -9.60 17.41 23.11
N ALA A 57 -9.81 18.52 22.39
CA ALA A 57 -10.68 19.61 22.82
C ALA A 57 -12.12 19.47 22.29
N ASN A 58 -12.28 18.85 21.13
CA ASN A 58 -13.59 18.55 20.53
C ASN A 58 -13.91 17.06 20.72
N ASP A 59 -15.09 16.75 21.28
CA ASP A 59 -15.55 15.37 21.36
C ASP A 59 -16.09 14.96 19.98
N ILE A 60 -15.21 14.40 19.17
CA ILE A 60 -15.51 13.99 17.79
C ILE A 60 -16.71 13.03 17.75
N SER A 61 -16.86 12.21 18.78
CA SER A 61 -18.00 11.31 18.93
C SER A 61 -19.33 12.08 19.00
N LEU A 62 -19.37 13.19 19.74
CA LEU A 62 -20.54 14.07 19.78
C LEU A 62 -20.85 14.69 18.41
N ILE A 63 -19.83 15.04 17.61
CA ILE A 63 -20.05 15.57 16.26
C ILE A 63 -20.73 14.52 15.38
N PHE A 64 -20.29 13.25 15.43
CA PHE A 64 -20.94 12.18 14.69
C PHE A 64 -22.35 11.90 15.21
N GLN A 65 -22.56 11.92 16.53
CA GLN A 65 -23.88 11.72 17.14
C GLN A 65 -24.86 12.83 16.74
N ASP A 66 -24.46 14.10 16.80
CA ASP A 66 -25.27 15.24 16.36
C ASP A 66 -25.61 15.15 14.87
N THR A 67 -24.67 14.65 14.06
CA THR A 67 -24.89 14.42 12.62
C THR A 67 -25.91 13.32 12.39
N ILE A 68 -25.83 12.22 13.12
CA ILE A 68 -26.80 11.10 13.06
C ILE A 68 -28.19 11.62 13.41
N ASP A 69 -28.34 12.30 14.53
CA ASP A 69 -29.63 12.82 15.00
C ASP A 69 -30.22 13.83 14.00
N SER A 70 -29.37 14.66 13.38
CA SER A 70 -29.77 15.60 12.33
C SER A 70 -30.26 14.89 11.06
N VAL A 71 -29.56 13.84 10.61
CA VAL A 71 -29.93 13.07 9.41
C VAL A 71 -31.19 12.24 9.65
N GLU A 72 -31.28 11.55 10.80
CA GLU A 72 -32.47 10.77 11.17
C GLU A 72 -33.72 11.65 11.24
N LYS A 73 -33.61 12.84 11.86
CA LYS A 73 -34.69 13.83 11.92
C LYS A 73 -35.07 14.37 10.54
N PHE A 74 -34.11 14.54 9.64
CA PHE A 74 -34.44 14.93 8.27
C PHE A 74 -35.24 13.82 7.57
N ILE A 75 -34.78 12.56 7.65
CA ILE A 75 -35.44 11.41 7.02
C ILE A 75 -36.87 11.24 7.54
N GLU A 76 -37.07 11.36 8.86
CA GLU A 76 -38.39 11.32 9.50
C GLU A 76 -39.32 12.40 8.92
N ARG A 77 -38.87 13.67 8.90
CA ARG A 77 -39.68 14.79 8.38
C ARG A 77 -39.90 14.72 6.87
N ASP A 78 -38.96 14.13 6.12
CA ASP A 78 -39.09 13.88 4.68
C ASP A 78 -40.18 12.83 4.44
N GLN A 79 -40.24 11.77 5.26
CA GLN A 79 -41.27 10.73 5.18
C GLN A 79 -42.65 11.27 5.60
N GLU A 80 -42.75 11.96 6.74
CA GLU A 80 -44.01 12.59 7.19
C GLU A 80 -44.58 13.53 6.12
N GLY A 81 -43.70 14.30 5.47
CA GLY A 81 -44.08 15.19 4.39
C GLY A 81 -44.60 14.47 3.15
N GLN A 82 -43.96 13.36 2.77
CA GLN A 82 -44.44 12.49 1.69
C GLN A 82 -45.80 11.90 2.00
N ASP A 83 -46.01 11.42 3.23
CA ASP A 83 -47.26 10.80 3.67
C ASP A 83 -48.42 11.81 3.72
N LEU A 84 -48.15 13.04 4.16
CA LEU A 84 -49.15 14.11 4.28
C LEU A 84 -49.56 14.74 2.95
N TRP A 85 -48.59 15.01 2.07
CA TRP A 85 -48.80 15.84 0.87
C TRP A 85 -48.75 15.04 -0.45
N GLY A 86 -48.29 13.78 -0.39
CA GLY A 86 -48.01 12.96 -1.57
C GLY A 86 -46.78 13.44 -2.36
N ASN A 87 -46.20 12.54 -3.16
CA ASN A 87 -44.91 12.75 -3.84
C ASN A 87 -44.82 14.04 -4.67
N MET A 88 -45.91 14.46 -5.32
CA MET A 88 -45.89 15.60 -6.26
C MET A 88 -45.84 16.96 -5.53
N LEU A 89 -46.65 17.15 -4.49
CA LEU A 89 -46.69 18.40 -3.72
C LEU A 89 -45.55 18.46 -2.70
N TRP A 90 -45.14 17.32 -2.17
CA TRP A 90 -44.02 17.24 -1.25
C TRP A 90 -42.70 17.66 -1.91
N LYS A 91 -42.47 17.29 -3.18
CA LYS A 91 -41.26 17.67 -3.93
C LYS A 91 -40.96 19.18 -3.85
N THR A 92 -41.97 20.03 -3.98
CA THR A 92 -41.81 21.50 -3.93
C THR A 92 -41.55 22.02 -2.52
N ARG A 93 -42.01 21.32 -1.47
CA ARG A 93 -41.81 21.69 -0.06
C ARG A 93 -40.56 21.06 0.55
N ARG A 94 -40.07 19.98 -0.04
CA ARG A 94 -38.85 19.28 0.35
C ARG A 94 -37.63 20.19 0.27
N ASP A 95 -37.57 21.10 -0.71
CA ASP A 95 -36.48 22.07 -0.82
C ASP A 95 -36.41 23.05 0.38
N LEU A 96 -37.57 23.41 0.95
CA LEU A 96 -37.64 24.21 2.18
C LEU A 96 -37.18 23.42 3.40
N LEU A 97 -37.53 22.13 3.48
CA LEU A 97 -37.01 21.24 4.52
C LEU A 97 -35.49 21.10 4.37
N LEU A 98 -34.99 20.87 3.16
CA LEU A 98 -33.56 20.75 2.87
C LEU A 98 -32.78 21.99 3.29
N SER A 99 -33.28 23.19 2.97
CA SER A 99 -32.59 24.43 3.36
C SER A 99 -32.46 24.61 4.88
N GLN A 100 -33.34 24.01 5.69
CA GLN A 100 -33.24 24.03 7.17
C GLN A 100 -32.09 23.18 7.70
N PHE A 101 -31.69 22.12 7.00
CA PHE A 101 -30.66 21.16 7.45
C PHE A 101 -29.34 21.33 6.70
N ARG A 102 -29.36 21.90 5.50
CA ARG A 102 -28.21 22.04 4.61
C ARG A 102 -27.05 22.80 5.24
N LEU A 103 -27.34 23.94 5.88
CA LEU A 103 -26.32 24.75 6.54
C LEU A 103 -25.65 23.98 7.69
N THR A 104 -26.43 23.21 8.45
CA THR A 104 -25.90 22.38 9.53
C THR A 104 -24.96 21.31 8.99
N TRP A 105 -25.34 20.60 7.92
CA TRP A 105 -24.49 19.58 7.32
C TRP A 105 -23.24 20.14 6.65
N GLN A 106 -23.34 21.30 6.00
CA GLN A 106 -22.18 21.98 5.42
C GLN A 106 -21.19 22.42 6.49
N ASN A 107 -21.68 23.02 7.60
CA ASN A 107 -20.81 23.41 8.70
C ASN A 107 -20.14 22.18 9.36
N ILE A 108 -20.89 21.10 9.57
CA ILE A 108 -20.34 19.84 10.10
C ILE A 108 -19.28 19.29 9.15
N LEU A 109 -19.55 19.23 7.85
CA LEU A 109 -18.61 18.69 6.86
C LEU A 109 -17.36 19.56 6.73
N PHE A 110 -17.51 20.84 6.42
CA PHE A 110 -16.40 21.69 5.99
C PHE A 110 -15.68 22.37 7.14
N ASP A 111 -16.39 22.76 8.20
CA ASP A 111 -15.78 23.53 9.30
C ASP A 111 -15.36 22.65 10.47
N GLN A 112 -16.01 21.50 10.66
CA GLN A 112 -15.72 20.59 11.79
C GLN A 112 -14.97 19.34 11.35
N LEU A 113 -15.55 18.50 10.48
CA LEU A 113 -15.01 17.18 10.16
C LEU A 113 -13.84 17.23 9.17
N ASN A 114 -13.92 18.00 8.09
CA ASN A 114 -12.87 18.03 7.06
C ASN A 114 -11.50 18.48 7.62
N PRO A 115 -11.40 19.57 8.42
CA PRO A 115 -10.13 19.98 9.02
C PRO A 115 -9.57 18.95 10.00
N LEU A 116 -10.43 18.28 10.76
CA LEU A 116 -10.04 17.23 11.69
C LEU A 116 -9.55 15.97 10.98
N VAL A 117 -10.21 15.59 9.89
CA VAL A 117 -9.86 14.42 9.07
C VAL A 117 -8.57 14.70 8.28
N GLU A 118 -8.40 15.87 7.68
CA GLU A 118 -7.14 16.26 7.04
C GLU A 118 -5.97 16.26 8.04
N LYS A 119 -6.18 16.80 9.24
CA LYS A 119 -5.20 16.77 10.34
C LYS A 119 -4.95 15.36 10.88
N ALA A 120 -5.96 14.49 10.89
CA ALA A 120 -5.84 13.11 11.33
C ALA A 120 -5.06 12.26 10.32
N LEU A 121 -5.45 12.33 9.04
CA LEU A 121 -4.85 11.55 7.96
C LEU A 121 -3.42 12.00 7.66
N SER A 122 -3.07 13.27 7.93
CA SER A 122 -1.70 13.77 7.84
C SER A 122 -0.81 13.41 9.03
N ARG A 123 -1.34 12.83 10.11
CA ARG A 123 -0.50 12.39 11.26
C ARG A 123 0.16 11.04 10.96
N PRO A 124 1.50 10.94 11.07
CA PRO A 124 2.19 9.66 10.97
C PRO A 124 1.83 8.75 12.16
N PHE A 125 1.48 7.50 11.88
CA PHE A 125 0.97 6.52 12.85
C PHE A 125 2.02 6.13 13.90
N PRO A 126 1.66 5.95 15.19
CA PRO A 126 2.64 5.74 16.28
C PRO A 126 3.32 4.36 16.31
N PHE A 127 2.97 3.40 15.44
CA PHE A 127 3.52 2.04 15.49
C PHE A 127 4.89 1.88 14.78
N TYR A 128 5.35 2.89 14.03
CA TYR A 128 6.67 2.87 13.36
C TYR A 128 7.82 3.40 14.22
N TYR A 129 7.60 3.60 15.53
CA TYR A 129 8.62 4.14 16.45
C TYR A 129 9.23 3.10 17.39
N GLU A 130 8.78 1.84 17.38
CA GLU A 130 9.33 0.80 18.26
C GLU A 130 10.20 -0.23 17.52
N ILE A 131 11.38 -0.52 18.06
CA ILE A 131 12.37 -1.46 17.48
C ILE A 131 11.87 -2.91 17.39
N GLU A 132 10.92 -3.32 18.24
CA GLU A 132 10.40 -4.70 18.27
C GLU A 132 9.74 -5.10 16.95
N HIS A 133 9.15 -4.15 16.22
CA HIS A 133 8.54 -4.40 14.92
C HIS A 133 9.56 -4.78 13.83
N PHE A 134 10.83 -4.40 14.02
CA PHE A 134 11.92 -4.64 13.09
C PHE A 134 12.78 -5.84 13.47
N LYS A 135 12.50 -6.48 14.61
CA LYS A 135 13.27 -7.61 15.13
C LYS A 135 13.39 -8.74 14.10
N ASN A 136 12.29 -9.08 13.44
CA ASN A 136 12.24 -10.15 12.44
C ASN A 136 12.84 -9.75 11.08
N ASP A 137 13.07 -8.46 10.84
CA ASP A 137 13.76 -7.97 9.65
C ASP A 137 15.29 -8.05 9.81
N MET A 138 15.74 -7.90 11.06
CA MET A 138 17.13 -8.08 11.49
C MET A 138 17.46 -9.57 11.70
N ILE A 139 16.61 -10.32 12.40
CA ILE A 139 16.77 -11.73 12.77
C ILE A 139 15.88 -12.60 11.89
N LYS A 140 16.45 -13.34 10.93
CA LYS A 140 15.66 -14.16 10.00
C LYS A 140 15.09 -15.44 10.62
N ASP A 141 15.82 -16.04 11.56
CA ASP A 141 15.43 -17.21 12.34
C ASP A 141 16.24 -17.31 13.64
N ASP A 142 15.89 -18.23 14.54
CA ASP A 142 16.54 -18.38 15.87
C ASP A 142 18.04 -18.73 15.80
N LYS A 143 18.57 -19.02 14.61
CA LYS A 143 19.99 -19.34 14.37
C LYS A 143 20.75 -18.21 13.69
N ASP A 144 20.09 -17.09 13.38
CA ASP A 144 20.70 -15.92 12.73
C ASP A 144 21.50 -15.10 13.76
N GLU A 145 22.69 -15.60 14.11
CA GLU A 145 23.61 -14.95 15.08
C GLU A 145 23.97 -13.52 14.66
N VAL A 146 24.09 -13.27 13.35
CA VAL A 146 24.38 -11.95 12.76
C VAL A 146 23.22 -10.99 13.00
N GLY A 147 22.00 -11.44 12.67
CA GLY A 147 20.78 -10.68 12.92
C GLY A 147 20.56 -10.37 14.39
N ALA A 148 20.81 -11.36 15.26
CA ALA A 148 20.66 -11.23 16.71
C ALA A 148 21.65 -10.22 17.29
N GLY A 149 22.91 -10.25 16.84
CA GLY A 149 23.94 -9.29 17.23
C GLY A 149 23.61 -7.86 16.79
N SER A 150 23.14 -7.68 15.55
CA SER A 150 22.72 -6.38 15.01
C SER A 150 21.55 -5.79 15.83
N TYR A 151 20.50 -6.57 16.07
CA TYR A 151 19.35 -6.13 16.85
C TYR A 151 19.70 -5.73 18.29
N GLN A 152 20.51 -6.53 18.99
CA GLN A 152 20.96 -6.20 20.34
C GLN A 152 21.80 -4.93 20.37
N TYR A 153 22.67 -4.75 19.38
CA TYR A 153 23.47 -3.54 19.25
C TYR A 153 22.62 -2.30 19.01
N TYR A 154 21.63 -2.37 18.12
CA TYR A 154 20.67 -1.28 17.92
C TYR A 154 19.98 -0.91 19.24
N GLN A 155 19.46 -1.90 19.96
CA GLN A 155 18.77 -1.67 21.24
C GLN A 155 19.68 -1.03 22.27
N HIS A 156 20.96 -1.36 22.29
CA HIS A 156 21.93 -0.72 23.16
C HIS A 156 22.10 0.77 22.85
N LEU A 157 22.18 1.13 21.57
CA LEU A 157 22.39 2.52 21.13
C LEU A 157 21.14 3.40 21.28
N PHE A 158 19.99 2.88 20.86
CA PHE A 158 18.78 3.67 20.63
C PHE A 158 17.59 3.22 21.49
N LYS A 159 17.82 2.29 22.42
CA LYS A 159 16.78 1.69 23.27
C LYS A 159 15.68 1.09 22.40
N ARG A 160 14.43 1.43 22.67
CA ARG A 160 13.28 0.98 21.88
C ARG A 160 12.92 1.89 20.72
N ASN A 161 13.62 3.01 20.51
CA ASN A 161 13.23 4.00 19.51
C ASN A 161 13.72 3.61 18.10
N ALA A 162 12.79 3.38 17.18
CA ALA A 162 13.05 3.09 15.77
C ALA A 162 13.35 4.34 14.91
N LYS A 163 13.08 5.55 15.42
CA LYS A 163 13.39 6.83 14.75
C LYS A 163 14.07 7.84 15.69
N PRO A 164 15.26 7.52 16.21
CA PRO A 164 16.04 8.46 17.00
C PRO A 164 16.58 9.57 16.09
N SER A 165 16.62 10.81 16.59
CA SER A 165 17.34 11.91 15.94
C SER A 165 18.86 11.68 16.00
N GLY A 166 19.60 12.02 14.94
CA GLY A 166 21.05 11.88 14.90
C GLY A 166 21.50 10.42 14.87
N MET A 167 20.73 9.56 14.21
CA MET A 167 20.95 8.10 14.24
C MET A 167 22.30 7.74 13.65
N TRP A 168 22.66 8.36 12.52
CA TRP A 168 23.95 8.13 11.85
C TRP A 168 25.12 8.55 12.73
N ALA A 169 25.08 9.75 13.30
CA ALA A 169 26.15 10.27 14.14
C ALA A 169 26.39 9.37 15.36
N THR A 170 25.31 8.97 16.04
CA THR A 170 25.37 8.08 17.20
C THR A 170 25.86 6.69 16.83
N PHE A 171 25.36 6.13 15.72
CA PHE A 171 25.80 4.83 15.21
C PHE A 171 27.30 4.87 14.91
N MET A 172 27.75 5.86 14.14
CA MET A 172 29.14 6.03 13.74
C MET A 172 30.09 6.15 14.94
N GLU A 173 29.79 7.06 15.86
CA GLU A 173 30.63 7.29 17.04
C GLU A 173 30.78 6.00 17.86
N ARG A 174 29.66 5.33 18.15
CA ARG A 174 29.63 4.15 19.01
C ARG A 174 30.18 2.91 18.32
N TYR A 175 29.93 2.79 17.02
CA TYR A 175 30.41 1.67 16.21
C TYR A 175 31.93 1.73 16.07
N GLN A 176 32.49 2.92 15.80
CA GLN A 176 33.94 3.09 15.71
C GLN A 176 34.63 2.91 17.07
N ALA A 177 33.97 3.29 18.16
CA ALA A 177 34.49 3.02 19.51
C ALA A 177 34.54 1.52 19.84
N GLN A 178 33.58 0.72 19.34
CA GLN A 178 33.50 -0.70 19.65
C GLN A 178 34.27 -1.60 18.67
N PHE A 179 34.26 -1.29 17.38
CA PHE A 179 34.79 -2.15 16.32
C PHE A 179 36.01 -1.56 15.59
N GLY A 180 36.46 -0.38 16.01
CA GLY A 180 37.65 0.29 15.47
C GLY A 180 37.32 1.40 14.47
N PRO A 181 38.26 2.35 14.27
CA PRO A 181 38.06 3.48 13.38
C PRO A 181 38.05 3.05 11.91
N TRP A 182 37.24 3.73 11.12
CA TRP A 182 37.27 3.65 9.66
C TRP A 182 37.96 4.87 9.06
N ASP A 183 38.61 4.68 7.92
CA ASP A 183 39.16 5.78 7.13
C ASP A 183 38.06 6.69 6.57
N ASP A 184 38.47 7.90 6.14
CA ASP A 184 37.55 8.91 5.63
C ASP A 184 36.75 8.47 4.40
N ASN A 185 37.36 7.67 3.54
CA ASN A 185 36.71 7.18 2.32
C ASN A 185 35.58 6.21 2.66
N THR A 186 35.87 5.25 3.53
CA THR A 186 34.92 4.29 4.06
C THR A 186 33.75 5.01 4.75
N ARG A 187 34.04 6.02 5.58
CA ARG A 187 32.99 6.81 6.24
C ARG A 187 32.06 7.50 5.24
N HIS A 188 32.61 8.10 4.18
CA HIS A 188 31.82 8.77 3.15
C HIS A 188 31.02 7.80 2.29
N CYS A 189 31.61 6.68 1.87
CA CYS A 189 30.91 5.64 1.12
C CYS A 189 29.77 5.03 1.92
N LEU A 190 29.99 4.75 3.20
CA LEU A 190 28.95 4.22 4.08
C LEU A 190 27.85 5.24 4.33
N ALA A 191 28.19 6.50 4.62
CA ALA A 191 27.22 7.58 4.74
C ALA A 191 26.35 7.68 3.47
N TYR A 192 26.95 7.57 2.29
CA TYR A 192 26.22 7.58 1.03
C TYR A 192 25.24 6.39 0.90
N LEU A 193 25.64 5.20 1.36
CA LEU A 193 24.80 4.01 1.29
C LEU A 193 23.63 4.04 2.26
N VAL A 194 23.77 4.68 3.42
CA VAL A 194 22.80 4.57 4.52
C VAL A 194 22.08 5.86 4.88
N CYS A 195 22.62 7.04 4.54
CA CYS A 195 22.00 8.31 4.88
C CYS A 195 21.02 8.80 3.82
N THR A 196 19.93 9.40 4.26
CA THR A 196 18.83 9.89 3.40
C THR A 196 19.09 11.25 2.77
N ASP A 197 20.06 12.02 3.29
CA ASP A 197 20.46 13.34 2.77
C ASP A 197 21.96 13.60 3.00
N ASN A 198 22.63 14.15 1.98
CA ASN A 198 24.05 14.53 2.04
C ASN A 198 24.30 15.71 3.00
N HIS A 199 23.29 16.54 3.29
CA HIS A 199 23.41 17.70 4.16
C HIS A 199 23.13 17.37 5.63
N ALA A 200 22.05 16.63 5.93
CA ALA A 200 21.70 16.26 7.29
C ALA A 200 22.42 14.99 7.81
N ARG A 201 22.97 14.15 6.91
CA ARG A 201 23.59 12.85 7.22
C ARG A 201 22.77 12.02 8.21
N GLU A 202 21.46 11.89 7.97
CA GLU A 202 20.57 11.08 8.82
C GLU A 202 20.40 9.67 8.29
N MET A 203 20.45 8.67 9.17
CA MET A 203 20.28 7.26 8.82
C MET A 203 18.89 6.79 9.27
N SER A 204 18.21 6.03 8.43
CA SER A 204 16.95 5.38 8.82
C SER A 204 17.20 4.00 9.43
N ILE A 205 16.25 3.50 10.23
CA ILE A 205 16.28 2.11 10.72
C ILE A 205 16.35 1.10 9.58
N TYR A 206 15.71 1.37 8.45
CA TYR A 206 15.76 0.50 7.27
C TYR A 206 17.16 0.47 6.65
N SER A 207 17.81 1.61 6.57
CA SER A 207 19.20 1.70 6.10
C SER A 207 20.14 0.92 7.01
N TYR A 208 19.94 0.99 8.32
CA TYR A 208 20.67 0.19 9.30
C TYR A 208 20.42 -1.32 9.15
N ILE A 209 19.17 -1.75 8.96
CA ILE A 209 18.84 -3.17 8.74
C ILE A 209 19.48 -3.67 7.44
N ALA A 210 19.35 -2.90 6.35
CA ALA A 210 19.87 -3.26 5.05
C ALA A 210 21.39 -3.44 5.11
N ILE A 211 22.11 -2.48 5.67
CA ILE A 211 23.58 -2.54 5.71
C ILE A 211 24.08 -3.71 6.57
N THR A 212 23.51 -3.92 7.76
CA THR A 212 23.95 -5.00 8.66
C THR A 212 23.56 -6.39 8.15
N ARG A 213 22.49 -6.50 7.37
CA ARG A 213 22.03 -7.76 6.79
C ARG A 213 22.74 -8.14 5.50
N GLU A 214 23.07 -7.17 4.66
CA GLU A 214 23.75 -7.40 3.38
C GLU A 214 25.26 -7.56 3.56
N TYR A 215 25.85 -6.80 4.47
CA TYR A 215 27.30 -6.75 4.67
C TYR A 215 27.75 -7.35 6.00
N GLY A 216 26.82 -7.89 6.81
CA GLY A 216 27.13 -8.57 8.07
C GLY A 216 27.14 -7.65 9.29
N PHE A 217 27.26 -8.24 10.48
CA PHE A 217 27.39 -7.53 11.75
C PHE A 217 28.37 -8.27 12.68
N PRO A 218 29.52 -7.67 13.07
CA PRO A 218 30.07 -6.40 12.57
C PRO A 218 30.17 -6.37 11.03
N LEU A 219 30.06 -5.18 10.43
CA LEU A 219 30.18 -4.98 8.99
C LEU A 219 31.48 -5.61 8.46
N ASP A 220 31.33 -6.50 7.50
CA ASP A 220 32.43 -7.11 6.78
C ASP A 220 32.93 -6.14 5.70
N MET A 221 34.10 -5.57 5.95
CA MET A 221 34.72 -4.57 5.08
C MET A 221 35.02 -5.09 3.68
N GLU A 222 35.23 -6.40 3.52
CA GLU A 222 35.49 -7.01 2.20
C GLU A 222 34.22 -7.09 1.34
N LYS A 223 33.05 -7.09 1.98
CA LYS A 223 31.75 -7.13 1.29
C LYS A 223 31.22 -5.75 0.93
N LEU A 224 31.71 -4.70 1.60
CA LEU A 224 31.28 -3.34 1.34
C LEU A 224 31.73 -2.91 -0.07
N PRO A 225 30.87 -2.24 -0.86
CA PRO A 225 31.22 -1.76 -2.20
C PRO A 225 32.11 -0.51 -2.13
N LEU A 226 33.22 -0.58 -1.38
CA LEU A 226 34.18 0.51 -1.17
C LEU A 226 34.91 0.90 -2.46
N THR A 227 34.91 0.01 -3.46
CA THR A 227 35.51 0.21 -4.79
C THR A 227 34.58 0.89 -5.80
N MET A 228 33.29 1.11 -5.47
CA MET A 228 32.38 1.85 -6.34
C MET A 228 32.51 3.36 -6.09
N LEU A 229 33.60 3.92 -6.63
CA LEU A 229 33.82 5.33 -6.96
C LEU A 229 33.88 6.30 -5.76
N SER A 230 35.08 6.79 -5.44
CA SER A 230 35.24 8.01 -4.65
C SER A 230 34.76 9.24 -5.43
N PRO A 231 33.92 10.07 -4.81
CA PRO A 231 32.57 9.72 -4.36
C PRO A 231 31.64 9.39 -5.55
N PRO A 232 30.56 8.62 -5.37
CA PRO A 232 29.54 8.51 -6.39
C PRO A 232 28.92 9.90 -6.59
N PRO A 233 28.77 10.38 -7.83
CA PRO A 233 28.21 11.70 -8.08
C PRO A 233 26.82 11.79 -7.44
N ALA A 234 26.54 12.90 -6.75
CA ALA A 234 25.16 13.22 -6.40
C ALA A 234 24.34 13.10 -7.69
N PRO A 235 23.22 12.35 -7.70
CA PRO A 235 22.40 12.27 -8.90
C PRO A 235 22.08 13.70 -9.30
N SER A 236 22.48 14.07 -10.52
CA SER A 236 22.24 15.40 -11.04
C SER A 236 20.76 15.74 -10.88
N GLU A 237 20.44 17.02 -10.78
CA GLU A 237 19.03 17.46 -10.77
C GLU A 237 18.26 16.82 -11.94
N GLN A 238 18.94 16.68 -13.09
CA GLN A 238 18.44 15.96 -14.25
C GLN A 238 18.13 14.48 -13.97
N ALA A 239 19.00 13.73 -13.30
CA ALA A 239 18.73 12.34 -12.93
C ALA A 239 17.55 12.19 -11.95
N ARG A 240 17.35 13.18 -11.05
CA ARG A 240 16.18 13.20 -10.15
C ARG A 240 14.89 13.47 -10.92
N VAL A 241 14.90 14.45 -11.83
CA VAL A 241 13.76 14.76 -12.71
C VAL A 241 13.42 13.55 -13.59
N GLU A 242 14.43 12.89 -14.16
CA GLU A 242 14.23 11.66 -14.96
C GLU A 242 13.67 10.52 -14.12
N THR A 243 14.15 10.32 -12.90
CA THR A 243 13.61 9.28 -11.99
C THR A 243 12.16 9.57 -11.60
N ALA A 244 11.85 10.82 -11.24
CA ALA A 244 10.48 11.23 -10.93
C ALA A 244 9.55 11.06 -12.14
N LYS A 245 10.02 11.40 -13.33
CA LYS A 245 9.30 11.16 -14.59
C LYS A 245 9.04 9.67 -14.81
N MET A 246 10.05 8.80 -14.64
CA MET A 246 9.88 7.36 -14.79
C MET A 246 8.86 6.78 -13.79
N VAL A 247 8.88 7.25 -12.54
CA VAL A 247 7.89 6.86 -11.52
C VAL A 247 6.48 7.30 -11.93
N MET A 248 6.31 8.55 -12.34
CA MET A 248 5.02 9.08 -12.78
C MET A 248 4.52 8.41 -14.06
N ASP A 249 5.40 8.10 -15.00
CA ASP A 249 5.09 7.36 -16.23
C ASP A 249 4.58 5.95 -15.87
N LEU A 250 5.20 5.28 -14.91
CA LEU A 250 4.74 3.97 -14.44
C LEU A 250 3.37 4.05 -13.75
N ILE A 251 3.14 5.07 -12.93
CA ILE A 251 1.83 5.31 -12.28
C ILE A 251 0.74 5.56 -13.33
N THR A 252 1.08 6.37 -14.33
CA THR A 252 0.18 6.69 -15.44
C THR A 252 -0.12 5.44 -16.26
N GLU A 253 0.89 4.63 -16.59
CA GLU A 253 0.75 3.35 -17.31
C GLU A 253 -0.25 2.41 -16.61
N PHE A 254 -0.14 2.28 -15.28
CA PHE A 254 -1.06 1.46 -14.49
C PHE A 254 -2.52 1.96 -14.52
N SER A 255 -2.69 3.28 -14.67
CA SER A 255 -3.99 3.95 -14.68
C SER A 255 -4.65 3.97 -16.05
N THR A 256 -4.01 3.40 -17.08
CA THR A 256 -4.55 3.37 -18.45
C THR A 256 -5.75 2.43 -18.59
N LEU A 257 -6.60 2.72 -19.59
CA LEU A 257 -7.69 1.83 -19.98
C LEU A 257 -7.17 0.44 -20.42
N GLU A 258 -6.00 0.40 -21.06
CA GLU A 258 -5.35 -0.84 -21.48
C GLU A 258 -5.00 -1.74 -20.29
N MET A 259 -4.36 -1.19 -19.25
CA MET A 259 -4.05 -1.93 -18.03
C MET A 259 -5.33 -2.42 -17.33
N ARG A 260 -6.37 -1.59 -17.28
CA ARG A 260 -7.69 -2.00 -16.77
C ARG A 260 -8.26 -3.19 -17.56
N ASN A 261 -8.17 -3.15 -18.89
CA ASN A 261 -8.67 -4.23 -19.75
C ASN A 261 -7.88 -5.54 -19.53
N HIS A 262 -6.58 -5.45 -19.29
CA HIS A 262 -5.76 -6.61 -18.90
C HIS A 262 -6.21 -7.22 -17.57
N LEU A 263 -6.47 -6.39 -16.56
CA LEU A 263 -7.00 -6.86 -15.28
C LEU A 263 -8.38 -7.53 -15.45
N VAL A 264 -9.28 -6.93 -16.23
CA VAL A 264 -10.59 -7.52 -16.54
C VAL A 264 -10.46 -8.86 -17.24
N ALA A 265 -9.51 -9.02 -18.17
CA ALA A 265 -9.27 -10.30 -18.83
C ALA A 265 -8.87 -11.40 -17.82
N LEU A 266 -7.96 -11.10 -16.88
CA LEU A 266 -7.59 -12.02 -15.80
C LEU A 266 -8.80 -12.36 -14.92
N TYR A 267 -9.56 -11.36 -14.47
CA TYR A 267 -10.74 -11.58 -13.63
C TYR A 267 -11.80 -12.43 -14.33
N THR A 268 -12.01 -12.21 -15.62
CA THR A 268 -12.99 -12.95 -16.41
C THR A 268 -12.58 -14.43 -16.52
N TRP A 269 -11.28 -14.71 -16.69
CA TRP A 269 -10.78 -16.07 -16.76
C TRP A 269 -10.98 -16.86 -15.45
N PHE A 270 -10.81 -16.19 -14.31
CA PHE A 270 -10.94 -16.79 -12.98
C PHE A 270 -12.32 -16.60 -12.34
N LYS A 271 -13.32 -16.09 -13.08
CA LYS A 271 -14.65 -15.73 -12.53
C LYS A 271 -15.34 -16.90 -11.81
N ASP A 272 -15.15 -18.12 -12.31
CA ASP A 272 -15.81 -19.32 -11.78
C ASP A 272 -15.04 -19.99 -10.63
N CYS A 273 -13.87 -19.45 -10.25
CA CYS A 273 -13.16 -19.86 -9.04
C CYS A 273 -13.90 -19.28 -7.82
N LYS A 274 -14.81 -20.08 -7.24
CA LYS A 274 -15.75 -19.67 -6.19
C LYS A 274 -15.05 -19.23 -4.89
N ASP A 275 -13.91 -19.82 -4.57
CA ASP A 275 -13.10 -19.44 -3.41
C ASP A 275 -11.80 -18.77 -3.86
N LYS A 276 -11.64 -17.49 -3.54
CA LYS A 276 -10.41 -16.73 -3.81
C LYS A 276 -9.19 -17.31 -3.09
N ARG A 277 -9.40 -18.06 -1.99
CA ARG A 277 -8.36 -18.67 -1.16
C ARG A 277 -8.00 -20.10 -1.59
N ASP A 278 -8.77 -20.72 -2.48
CA ASP A 278 -8.46 -22.05 -3.00
C ASP A 278 -7.37 -21.95 -4.08
N LYS A 279 -6.12 -22.12 -3.63
CA LYS A 279 -4.94 -22.09 -4.50
C LYS A 279 -4.93 -23.24 -5.51
N ASN A 280 -5.56 -24.37 -5.20
CA ASN A 280 -5.57 -25.54 -6.08
C ASN A 280 -6.49 -25.28 -7.27
N GLN A 281 -7.71 -24.78 -7.01
CA GLN A 281 -8.66 -24.44 -8.07
C GLN A 281 -8.09 -23.39 -9.04
N LYS A 282 -7.42 -22.34 -8.53
CA LYS A 282 -6.76 -21.34 -9.39
C LYS A 282 -5.63 -21.94 -10.22
N GLN A 283 -4.87 -22.88 -9.66
CA GLN A 283 -3.80 -23.56 -10.39
C GLN A 283 -4.35 -24.49 -11.48
N GLU A 284 -5.43 -25.23 -11.20
CA GLU A 284 -6.13 -26.06 -12.20
C GLU A 284 -6.63 -25.21 -13.37
N ARG A 285 -7.32 -24.10 -13.07
CA ARG A 285 -7.80 -23.16 -14.10
C ARG A 285 -6.67 -22.51 -14.90
N SER A 286 -5.49 -22.36 -14.29
CA SER A 286 -4.28 -21.88 -14.98
C SER A 286 -3.66 -22.96 -15.87
N ASN A 287 -3.74 -24.23 -15.48
CA ASN A 287 -3.30 -25.34 -16.30
C ASN A 287 -4.22 -25.51 -17.53
N GLU A 288 -5.53 -25.34 -17.35
CA GLU A 288 -6.50 -25.31 -18.46
C GLU A 288 -6.16 -24.21 -19.46
N TRP A 289 -5.90 -22.99 -18.99
CA TRP A 289 -5.42 -21.89 -19.85
C TRP A 289 -4.20 -22.30 -20.68
N ALA A 290 -3.20 -22.92 -20.04
CA ALA A 290 -1.99 -23.33 -20.74
C ALA A 290 -2.26 -24.39 -21.83
N GLN A 291 -3.18 -25.32 -21.59
CA GLN A 291 -3.59 -26.31 -22.59
C GLN A 291 -4.35 -25.66 -23.75
N VAL A 292 -5.28 -24.75 -23.46
CA VAL A 292 -6.00 -23.97 -24.50
C VAL A 292 -5.00 -23.19 -25.35
N MET A 293 -4.01 -22.55 -24.74
CA MET A 293 -2.95 -21.82 -25.45
C MET A 293 -2.09 -22.72 -26.35
N LEU A 294 -1.74 -23.92 -25.88
CA LEU A 294 -0.99 -24.89 -26.69
C LEU A 294 -1.81 -25.37 -27.90
N GLY A 295 -3.12 -25.62 -27.71
CA GLY A 295 -4.04 -25.96 -28.80
C GLY A 295 -4.19 -24.84 -29.82
N ALA A 296 -4.41 -23.61 -29.35
CA ALA A 296 -4.56 -22.42 -30.21
C ALA A 296 -3.31 -22.16 -31.06
N ARG A 297 -2.11 -22.28 -30.46
CA ARG A 297 -0.83 -22.06 -31.15
C ARG A 297 -0.47 -23.14 -32.16
N ALA A 298 -1.14 -24.29 -32.14
CA ALA A 298 -1.00 -25.31 -33.17
C ALA A 298 -1.79 -24.98 -34.44
N LYS A 299 -2.71 -24.00 -34.39
CA LYS A 299 -3.52 -23.58 -35.54
C LYS A 299 -2.77 -22.56 -36.41
N PRO A 300 -2.92 -22.62 -37.74
CA PRO A 300 -2.20 -21.75 -38.68
C PRO A 300 -2.65 -20.28 -38.67
N SER A 301 -3.88 -19.96 -38.22
CA SER A 301 -4.39 -18.59 -38.22
C SER A 301 -5.28 -18.26 -37.01
N ILE A 302 -5.18 -17.02 -36.52
CA ILE A 302 -6.02 -16.44 -35.46
C ILE A 302 -7.51 -16.44 -35.83
N ASN A 303 -7.84 -16.41 -37.12
CA ASN A 303 -9.24 -16.41 -37.56
C ASN A 303 -9.95 -17.75 -37.29
N GLU A 304 -9.19 -18.82 -37.08
CA GLU A 304 -9.69 -20.16 -36.75
C GLU A 304 -9.79 -20.38 -35.23
N TRP A 305 -9.51 -19.34 -34.44
CA TRP A 305 -9.56 -19.43 -33.00
C TRP A 305 -10.99 -19.30 -32.48
N THR A 306 -11.34 -20.20 -31.58
CA THR A 306 -12.59 -20.13 -30.81
C THR A 306 -12.58 -18.91 -29.89
N ASP A 307 -13.75 -18.53 -29.37
CA ASP A 307 -13.83 -17.41 -28.43
C ASP A 307 -13.03 -17.68 -27.14
N GLU A 308 -12.98 -18.94 -26.70
CA GLU A 308 -12.17 -19.36 -25.55
C GLU A 308 -10.66 -19.23 -25.82
N GLU A 309 -10.19 -19.58 -27.03
CA GLU A 309 -8.78 -19.42 -27.41
C GLU A 309 -8.40 -17.93 -27.54
N LYS A 310 -9.27 -17.10 -28.13
CA LYS A 310 -9.09 -15.64 -28.17
C LYS A 310 -9.07 -15.04 -26.77
N GLN A 311 -9.89 -15.54 -25.86
CA GLN A 311 -9.88 -15.12 -24.46
C GLN A 311 -8.58 -15.55 -23.76
N ALA A 312 -8.11 -16.78 -23.97
CA ALA A 312 -6.87 -17.29 -23.40
C ALA A 312 -5.64 -16.47 -23.86
N GLU A 313 -5.61 -16.00 -25.10
CA GLU A 313 -4.55 -15.11 -25.59
C GLU A 313 -4.63 -13.73 -24.95
N ARG A 314 -5.82 -13.16 -24.77
CA ARG A 314 -5.98 -11.90 -24.02
C ARG A 314 -5.47 -12.04 -22.58
N VAL A 315 -5.68 -13.21 -21.97
CA VAL A 315 -5.12 -13.56 -20.65
C VAL A 315 -3.59 -13.68 -20.71
N ASP A 316 -3.01 -14.26 -21.75
CA ASP A 316 -1.54 -14.31 -21.91
C ASP A 316 -0.93 -12.93 -22.07
N LEU A 317 -1.53 -12.06 -22.89
CA LEU A 317 -1.13 -10.67 -23.04
C LEU A 317 -1.21 -9.92 -21.71
N ALA A 318 -2.31 -10.07 -20.98
CA ALA A 318 -2.48 -9.49 -19.65
C ALA A 318 -1.42 -9.99 -18.65
N ARG A 319 -1.17 -11.31 -18.61
CA ARG A 319 -0.13 -11.94 -17.78
C ARG A 319 1.24 -11.33 -18.04
N ARG A 320 1.63 -11.18 -19.32
CA ARG A 320 2.91 -10.59 -19.73
C ARG A 320 3.00 -9.11 -19.37
N ALA A 321 1.98 -8.32 -19.71
CA ALA A 321 1.96 -6.88 -19.48
C ALA A 321 2.05 -6.55 -17.98
N ILE A 322 1.23 -7.20 -17.16
CA ILE A 322 1.21 -6.98 -15.71
C ILE A 322 2.52 -7.49 -15.08
N SER A 323 3.04 -8.64 -15.51
CA SER A 323 4.35 -9.12 -15.04
C SER A 323 5.48 -8.15 -15.35
N LEU A 324 5.49 -7.59 -16.57
CA LEU A 324 6.49 -6.61 -16.99
C LEU A 324 6.38 -5.31 -16.18
N PHE A 325 5.15 -4.84 -15.97
CA PHE A 325 4.88 -3.68 -15.12
C PHE A 325 5.47 -3.83 -13.72
N TYR A 326 5.19 -4.95 -13.03
CA TYR A 326 5.75 -5.17 -11.69
C TYR A 326 7.26 -5.42 -11.68
N GLN A 327 7.83 -5.94 -12.78
CA GLN A 327 9.29 -6.02 -12.93
C GLN A 327 9.92 -4.63 -13.08
N ARG A 328 9.31 -3.72 -13.84
CA ARG A 328 9.74 -2.32 -13.93
C ARG A 328 9.66 -1.62 -12.57
N TYR A 329 8.55 -1.83 -11.85
CA TYR A 329 8.40 -1.35 -10.47
C TYR A 329 9.52 -1.87 -9.56
N MET A 330 9.82 -3.17 -9.58
CA MET A 330 10.94 -3.76 -8.83
C MET A 330 12.29 -3.12 -9.19
N VAL A 331 12.55 -2.89 -10.47
CA VAL A 331 13.81 -2.26 -10.93
C VAL A 331 13.91 -0.84 -10.40
N MET A 332 12.89 -0.01 -10.60
CA MET A 332 12.87 1.37 -10.10
C MET A 332 12.99 1.44 -8.58
N TRP A 333 12.30 0.57 -7.85
CA TRP A 333 12.43 0.47 -6.40
C TRP A 333 13.87 0.16 -5.95
N ARG A 334 14.63 -0.58 -6.76
CA ARG A 334 16.03 -0.92 -6.49
C ARG A 334 17.03 0.13 -6.96
N MET A 335 16.62 1.11 -7.79
CA MET A 335 17.54 2.11 -8.36
C MET A 335 18.06 3.10 -7.31
N GLY A 336 17.35 3.31 -6.19
CA GLY A 336 17.85 4.18 -5.13
C GLY A 336 16.79 4.56 -4.11
N GLN A 337 17.21 5.25 -3.05
CA GLN A 337 16.31 5.72 -1.99
C GLN A 337 15.29 6.73 -2.51
N PHE A 338 15.71 7.66 -3.39
CA PHE A 338 14.82 8.67 -3.98
C PHE A 338 13.59 8.06 -4.69
N ALA A 339 13.77 6.96 -5.44
CA ALA A 339 12.64 6.27 -6.07
C ALA A 339 11.71 5.61 -5.04
N ARG A 340 12.26 5.07 -3.95
CA ARG A 340 11.49 4.48 -2.85
C ARG A 340 10.67 5.52 -2.10
N ASP A 341 11.26 6.69 -1.85
CA ASP A 341 10.59 7.81 -1.19
C ASP A 341 9.40 8.28 -2.06
N LEU A 342 9.64 8.48 -3.36
CA LEU A 342 8.59 8.83 -4.31
C LEU A 342 7.45 7.81 -4.32
N PHE A 343 7.75 6.51 -4.33
CA PHE A 343 6.72 5.47 -4.24
C PHE A 343 6.05 5.38 -2.87
N SER A 344 6.67 5.87 -1.80
CA SER A 344 6.06 5.91 -0.46
C SER A 344 5.10 7.08 -0.29
N ASP A 345 5.31 8.15 -1.06
CA ASP A 345 4.46 9.34 -1.08
C ASP A 345 3.21 9.16 -1.96
N VAL A 346 3.12 8.05 -2.70
CA VAL A 346 1.96 7.67 -3.51
C VAL A 346 1.41 6.32 -3.06
N ASP A 347 0.09 6.17 -2.95
CA ASP A 347 -0.52 4.86 -2.67
C ASP A 347 -0.49 3.98 -3.93
N PHE A 348 0.70 3.46 -4.25
CA PHE A 348 0.96 2.79 -5.52
C PHE A 348 1.99 1.65 -5.43
N PRO A 349 1.72 0.48 -6.04
CA PRO A 349 0.45 0.05 -6.62
C PRO A 349 -0.60 -0.32 -5.55
N GLY A 350 -0.28 -0.17 -4.25
CA GLY A 350 -1.14 -0.52 -3.12
C GLY A 350 -1.14 -2.03 -2.83
N LYS A 351 -1.26 -2.43 -1.55
CA LYS A 351 -1.20 -3.85 -1.13
C LYS A 351 -2.23 -4.72 -1.85
N GLY A 352 -3.45 -4.22 -2.01
CA GLY A 352 -4.53 -4.94 -2.69
C GLY A 352 -4.14 -5.36 -4.10
N ARG A 353 -3.55 -4.46 -4.89
CA ARG A 353 -3.11 -4.77 -6.25
C ARG A 353 -1.93 -5.74 -6.30
N ILE A 354 -1.02 -5.65 -5.33
CA ILE A 354 0.08 -6.61 -5.21
C ILE A 354 -0.47 -8.02 -4.91
N TYR A 355 -1.47 -8.14 -4.04
CA TYR A 355 -2.16 -9.41 -3.80
C TYR A 355 -2.87 -9.92 -5.06
N GLU A 356 -3.61 -9.06 -5.76
CA GLU A 356 -4.31 -9.42 -7.01
C GLU A 356 -3.33 -9.94 -8.08
N MET A 357 -2.18 -9.29 -8.25
CA MET A 357 -1.11 -9.76 -9.13
C MET A 357 -0.64 -11.16 -8.73
N LYS A 358 -0.32 -11.37 -7.46
CA LYS A 358 0.15 -12.67 -6.98
C LYS A 358 -0.93 -13.75 -7.08
N GLU A 359 -2.19 -13.41 -6.90
CA GLU A 359 -3.27 -14.37 -6.93
C GLU A 359 -3.67 -14.79 -8.34
N ASN A 360 -3.58 -13.88 -9.32
CA ASN A 360 -4.11 -14.11 -10.66
C ASN A 360 -3.02 -14.34 -11.71
N VAL A 361 -1.79 -13.86 -11.49
CA VAL A 361 -0.70 -13.97 -12.48
C VAL A 361 0.33 -15.04 -12.09
N LEU A 362 0.65 -15.20 -10.80
CA LEU A 362 1.61 -16.23 -10.35
C LEU A 362 1.18 -17.65 -10.77
N PRO A 363 -0.09 -18.07 -10.63
CA PRO A 363 -0.52 -19.40 -11.06
C PRO A 363 -0.38 -19.61 -12.58
N LEU A 364 -0.63 -18.55 -13.37
CA LEU A 364 -0.45 -18.57 -14.83
C LEU A 364 1.04 -18.66 -15.21
N ASP A 365 1.92 -17.93 -14.52
CA ASP A 365 3.37 -18.04 -14.74
C ASP A 365 3.90 -19.42 -14.37
N HIS A 366 3.37 -20.02 -13.30
CA HIS A 366 3.69 -21.40 -12.91
C HIS A 366 3.23 -22.40 -13.97
N ALA A 367 1.99 -22.27 -14.46
CA ALA A 367 1.46 -23.10 -15.55
C ALA A 367 2.24 -22.90 -16.86
N ASN A 368 2.60 -21.67 -17.22
CA ASN A 368 3.42 -21.37 -18.39
C ASN A 368 4.81 -22.01 -18.29
N PHE A 369 5.48 -21.91 -17.13
CA PHE A 369 6.76 -22.57 -16.92
C PHE A 369 6.66 -24.09 -17.05
N HIS A 370 5.66 -24.69 -16.42
CA HIS A 370 5.52 -26.14 -16.37
C HIS A 370 5.03 -26.75 -17.69
N LEU A 371 3.98 -26.19 -18.29
CA LEU A 371 3.27 -26.81 -19.41
C LEU A 371 3.70 -26.27 -20.77
N ILE A 372 3.85 -24.94 -20.90
CA ILE A 372 4.19 -24.30 -22.18
C ILE A 372 5.70 -24.38 -22.44
N ILE A 373 6.51 -23.98 -21.46
CA ILE A 373 7.98 -24.01 -21.55
C ILE A 373 8.53 -25.43 -21.30
N ARG A 374 7.72 -26.32 -20.73
CA ARG A 374 8.11 -27.69 -20.34
C ARG A 374 9.26 -27.71 -19.33
N GLY A 375 9.25 -26.74 -18.42
CA GLY A 375 10.18 -26.66 -17.31
C GLY A 375 9.90 -27.73 -16.25
N ASP A 376 10.97 -28.17 -15.58
CA ASP A 376 10.90 -29.10 -14.45
C ASP A 376 10.21 -28.42 -13.25
N PRO A 377 9.01 -28.89 -12.83
CA PRO A 377 8.24 -28.24 -11.77
C PRO A 377 8.98 -28.24 -10.42
N THR A 378 9.88 -29.18 -10.15
CA THR A 378 10.68 -29.19 -8.92
C THR A 378 11.63 -27.99 -8.82
N LYS A 379 11.98 -27.39 -9.97
CA LYS A 379 12.86 -26.23 -10.06
C LYS A 379 12.13 -24.89 -10.01
N TRP A 380 10.79 -24.89 -9.94
CA TRP A 380 9.99 -23.66 -9.98
C TRP A 380 10.48 -22.61 -8.97
N ASN A 381 10.70 -22.96 -7.72
CA ASN A 381 11.12 -22.00 -6.69
C ASN A 381 12.45 -21.28 -7.01
N SER A 382 13.34 -21.93 -7.78
CA SER A 382 14.61 -21.35 -8.24
C SER A 382 14.49 -20.55 -9.54
N LYS A 383 13.50 -20.87 -10.38
CA LYS A 383 13.25 -20.25 -11.69
C LYS A 383 12.14 -19.20 -11.67
N ARG A 384 11.35 -19.14 -10.60
CA ARG A 384 10.27 -18.18 -10.39
C ARG A 384 10.80 -16.75 -10.55
N PRO A 385 10.11 -15.87 -11.29
CA PRO A 385 10.49 -14.48 -11.43
C PRO A 385 10.77 -13.80 -10.07
N LYS A 386 11.89 -13.08 -9.99
CA LYS A 386 12.33 -12.41 -8.75
C LYS A 386 11.31 -11.41 -8.21
N VAL A 387 10.48 -10.85 -9.10
CA VAL A 387 9.42 -9.90 -8.77
C VAL A 387 8.48 -10.44 -7.68
N TYR A 388 8.13 -11.73 -7.68
CA TYR A 388 7.23 -12.29 -6.66
C TYR A 388 7.83 -12.25 -5.25
N LYS A 389 9.13 -12.56 -5.11
CA LYS A 389 9.83 -12.45 -3.81
C LYS A 389 9.95 -10.99 -3.37
N PHE A 390 10.15 -10.08 -4.32
CA PHE A 390 10.18 -8.65 -4.05
C PHE A 390 8.81 -8.14 -3.57
N LEU A 391 7.72 -8.53 -4.23
CA LEU A 391 6.36 -8.14 -3.83
C LEU A 391 5.98 -8.69 -2.45
N ASP A 392 6.47 -9.89 -2.09
CA ASP A 392 6.36 -10.42 -0.72
C ASP A 392 7.05 -9.52 0.33
N GLN A 393 8.14 -8.84 -0.05
CA GLN A 393 8.85 -7.90 0.82
C GLN A 393 8.10 -6.57 0.92
N VAL A 394 7.63 -6.02 -0.21
CA VAL A 394 6.88 -4.75 -0.24
C VAL A 394 5.62 -4.83 0.61
N ILE A 395 4.85 -5.92 0.52
CA ILE A 395 3.63 -6.13 1.34
C ILE A 395 3.92 -6.15 2.85
N LYS A 396 5.11 -6.61 3.25
CA LYS A 396 5.54 -6.65 4.65
C LYS A 396 6.05 -5.30 5.16
N GLN A 397 6.49 -4.42 4.26
CA GLN A 397 7.10 -3.12 4.56
C GLN A 397 6.09 -1.97 4.57
N THR A 398 5.02 -2.08 3.78
CA THR A 398 3.80 -1.25 3.92
C THR A 398 2.90 -1.84 4.98
#